data_AF-A0A1Y5XX36-F1
#
_entry.id   AF-A0A1Y5XX36-F1
#
_cell.length_a   1.000
_cell.length_b   1.000
_cell.length_c   1.000
_cell.angle_alpha   90.00
_cell.angle_beta   90.00
_cell.angle_gamma   90.00
#
_symmetry.space_group_name_H-M   'P 1'
#
loop_
_entity.id
_entity.type
_entity.pdbx_description
1 polymer ?
#
loop_
_entity_poly.entity_id
_entity_poly.type
_entity_poly.pdbx_seq_one_letter_code
_entity_poly.pdbx_strand_id
1 'polypeptide(L)'
;MTDDPVAQYKEILDLTRQASQQLADRERRRRVEVVTEITAAEKAIKQATEQEEQVKKEITGWWRQVAARLAGLNWITPGRPPEPDPAGRPDLLDTYLAEIEPATNTFVAALRKAVWPKKLP
;
A
#
# COMPACT_ATOMS: atom_id res chain seq x y z
N MET A 1 -28.68 -62.78 18.06
CA MET A 1 -28.26 -61.37 17.97
C MET A 1 -29.28 -60.56 18.74
N THR A 2 -29.03 -60.32 20.01
CA THR A 2 -29.85 -59.42 20.82
C THR A 2 -29.50 -58.01 20.43
N ASP A 3 -30.38 -57.40 19.66
CA ASP A 3 -30.43 -55.97 19.41
C ASP A 3 -30.73 -55.31 20.76
N ASP A 4 -29.71 -54.84 21.47
CA ASP A 4 -29.91 -54.05 22.68
C ASP A 4 -30.08 -52.57 22.25
N PRO A 5 -31.33 -52.06 22.19
CA PRO A 5 -31.59 -50.70 21.74
C PRO A 5 -30.92 -49.66 22.65
N VAL A 6 -30.63 -50.00 23.91
CA VAL A 6 -29.93 -49.11 24.84
C VAL A 6 -28.46 -48.99 24.47
N ALA A 7 -27.83 -50.08 24.03
CA ALA A 7 -26.44 -50.07 23.56
C ALA A 7 -26.29 -49.26 22.27
N GLN A 8 -27.19 -49.45 21.31
CA GLN A 8 -27.20 -48.66 20.06
C GLN A 8 -27.43 -47.17 20.32
N TYR A 9 -28.36 -46.83 21.21
CA TYR A 9 -28.62 -45.44 21.56
C TYR A 9 -27.38 -44.76 22.20
N LYS A 10 -26.65 -45.46 23.06
CA LYS A 10 -25.39 -44.96 23.64
C LYS A 10 -24.32 -44.72 22.57
N GLU A 11 -24.17 -45.64 21.63
CA GLU A 11 -23.22 -45.50 20.52
C GLU A 11 -23.55 -44.27 19.65
N ILE A 12 -24.83 -44.04 19.34
CA ILE A 12 -25.29 -42.85 18.61
C ILE A 12 -24.98 -41.57 19.41
N LEU A 13 -25.21 -41.56 20.73
CA LEU A 13 -24.90 -40.41 21.57
C LEU A 13 -23.40 -40.12 21.62
N ASP A 14 -22.56 -41.14 21.74
CA ASP A 14 -21.11 -40.99 21.77
C ASP A 14 -20.58 -40.47 20.42
N LEU A 15 -21.09 -41.00 19.30
CA LEU A 15 -20.78 -40.50 17.97
C LEU A 15 -21.20 -39.03 17.79
N THR A 16 -22.39 -38.66 18.27
CA THR A 16 -22.90 -37.29 18.19
C THR A 16 -22.03 -36.35 19.04
N ARG A 17 -21.64 -36.79 20.25
CA ARG A 17 -20.73 -36.04 21.12
C ARG A 17 -19.36 -35.84 20.47
N GLN A 18 -18.79 -36.87 19.86
CA GLN A 18 -17.51 -36.78 19.19
C GLN A 18 -17.59 -35.86 17.95
N ALA A 19 -18.66 -35.98 17.14
CA ALA A 19 -18.87 -35.14 15.97
C ALA A 19 -19.03 -33.66 16.35
N SER A 20 -19.81 -33.36 17.39
CA SER A 20 -19.97 -31.98 17.89
C SER A 20 -18.67 -31.39 18.43
N GLN A 21 -17.85 -32.17 19.13
CA GLN A 21 -16.52 -31.74 19.58
C GLN A 21 -15.59 -31.45 18.39
N GLN A 22 -15.53 -32.34 17.40
CA GLN A 22 -14.74 -32.14 16.20
C GLN A 22 -15.18 -30.90 15.41
N LEU A 23 -16.49 -30.65 15.30
CA LEU A 23 -17.02 -29.46 14.67
C LEU A 23 -16.63 -28.20 15.43
N ALA A 24 -16.78 -28.20 16.76
CA ALA A 24 -16.39 -27.06 17.60
C ALA A 24 -14.89 -26.74 17.47
N ASP A 25 -14.04 -27.76 17.47
CA ASP A 25 -12.59 -27.59 17.28
C ASP A 25 -12.25 -27.07 15.89
N ARG A 26 -12.90 -27.58 14.85
CA ARG A 26 -12.73 -27.10 13.47
C ARG A 26 -13.14 -25.64 13.33
N GLU A 27 -14.29 -25.26 13.86
CA GLU A 27 -14.77 -23.88 13.82
C GLU A 27 -13.86 -22.96 14.62
N ARG A 28 -13.33 -23.42 15.76
CA ARG A 28 -12.36 -22.65 16.54
C ARG A 28 -11.07 -22.39 15.76
N ARG A 29 -10.52 -23.42 15.09
CA ARG A 29 -9.33 -23.27 14.22
C ARG A 29 -9.59 -22.33 13.07
N ARG A 30 -10.72 -22.50 12.38
CA ARG A 30 -11.12 -21.65 11.25
C ARG A 30 -11.24 -20.17 11.66
N ARG A 31 -11.82 -19.90 12.83
CA ARG A 31 -11.89 -18.52 13.35
C ARG A 31 -10.50 -17.93 13.58
N VAL A 32 -9.58 -18.70 14.14
CA VAL A 32 -8.20 -18.25 14.34
C VAL A 32 -7.53 -17.97 12.99
N GLU A 33 -7.64 -18.88 12.03
CA GLU A 33 -7.09 -18.72 10.67
C GLU A 33 -7.60 -17.45 10.00
N VAL A 34 -8.92 -17.25 9.98
CA VAL A 34 -9.54 -16.06 9.38
C VAL A 34 -9.07 -14.78 10.06
N VAL A 35 -9.00 -14.75 11.40
CA VAL A 35 -8.50 -13.58 12.13
C VAL A 35 -7.02 -13.32 11.82
N THR A 36 -6.21 -14.37 11.70
CA THR A 36 -4.79 -14.21 11.32
C THR A 36 -4.64 -13.68 9.89
N GLU A 37 -5.46 -14.11 8.95
CA GLU A 37 -5.46 -13.61 7.57
C GLU A 37 -5.91 -12.14 7.50
N ILE A 38 -6.99 -11.78 8.21
CA ILE A 38 -7.49 -10.40 8.28
C ILE A 38 -6.43 -9.48 8.87
N THR A 39 -5.84 -9.85 10.00
CA THR A 39 -4.82 -9.03 10.66
C THR A 39 -3.55 -8.88 9.80
N ALA A 40 -3.16 -9.92 9.05
CA ALA A 40 -2.07 -9.83 8.09
C ALA A 40 -2.40 -8.87 6.93
N ALA A 41 -3.62 -8.96 6.39
CA ALA A 41 -4.10 -8.08 5.33
C ALA A 41 -4.19 -6.61 5.79
N GLU A 42 -4.73 -6.35 6.98
CA GLU A 42 -4.78 -5.01 7.58
C GLU A 42 -3.37 -4.41 7.75
N LYS A 43 -2.41 -5.22 8.20
CA LYS A 43 -1.02 -4.80 8.32
C LYS A 43 -0.42 -4.44 6.96
N ALA A 44 -0.66 -5.26 5.94
CA ALA A 44 -0.18 -5.00 4.58
C ALA A 44 -0.79 -3.72 4.00
N ILE A 45 -2.10 -3.50 4.18
CA ILE A 45 -2.79 -2.27 3.76
C ILE A 45 -2.16 -1.07 4.45
N LYS A 46 -2.00 -1.12 5.78
CA LYS A 46 -1.41 -0.03 6.55
C LYS A 46 0.00 0.32 6.05
N GLN A 47 0.84 -0.68 5.82
CA GLN A 47 2.19 -0.47 5.30
C GLN A 47 2.17 0.17 3.90
N ALA A 48 1.30 -0.29 3.01
CA ALA A 48 1.15 0.29 1.68
C ALA A 48 0.64 1.74 1.72
N THR A 49 -0.33 2.07 2.58
CA THR A 49 -0.80 3.44 2.77
C THR A 49 0.28 4.36 3.34
N GLU A 50 1.07 3.89 4.31
CA GLU A 50 2.18 4.66 4.87
C GLU A 50 3.26 4.95 3.82
N GLN A 51 3.61 3.95 2.99
CA GLN A 51 4.54 4.13 1.87
C GLN A 51 3.99 5.12 0.83
N GLU A 52 2.72 5.01 0.46
CA GLU A 52 2.07 5.93 -0.47
C GLU A 52 2.11 7.37 0.04
N GLU A 53 1.80 7.60 1.32
CA GLU A 53 1.89 8.93 1.93
C GLU A 53 3.31 9.48 1.92
N GLN A 54 4.31 8.65 2.22
CA GLN A 54 5.71 9.06 2.23
C GLN A 54 6.16 9.50 0.83
N VAL A 55 5.88 8.69 -0.19
CA VAL A 55 6.20 9.01 -1.59
C VAL A 55 5.49 10.28 -2.04
N LYS A 56 4.20 10.45 -1.70
CA LYS A 56 3.45 11.68 -2.00
C LYS A 56 4.09 12.91 -1.36
N LYS A 57 4.54 12.82 -0.10
CA LYS A 57 5.23 13.91 0.60
C LYS A 57 6.55 14.26 -0.09
N GLU A 58 7.34 13.26 -0.48
CA GLU A 58 8.61 13.46 -1.17
C GLU A 58 8.43 14.14 -2.53
N ILE A 59 7.55 13.61 -3.39
CA ILE A 59 7.28 14.16 -4.71
C ILE A 59 6.71 15.59 -4.59
N THR A 60 5.78 15.82 -3.65
CA THR A 60 5.22 17.16 -3.42
C THR A 60 6.28 18.13 -2.91
N GLY A 61 7.16 17.68 -2.02
CA GLY A 61 8.29 18.46 -1.53
C GLY A 61 9.23 18.88 -2.66
N TRP A 62 9.59 17.93 -3.52
CA TRP A 62 10.41 18.19 -4.71
C TRP A 62 9.73 19.17 -5.67
N TRP A 63 8.44 18.97 -5.99
CA TRP A 63 7.67 19.89 -6.82
C TRP A 63 7.68 21.33 -6.27
N ARG A 64 7.47 21.50 -4.95
CA ARG A 64 7.52 22.81 -4.31
C ARG A 64 8.88 23.47 -4.46
N GLN A 65 9.97 22.72 -4.36
CA GLN A 65 11.32 23.26 -4.57
C GLN A 65 11.55 23.72 -6.02
N VAL A 66 11.05 22.96 -7.01
CA VAL A 66 11.12 23.35 -8.42
C VAL A 66 10.25 24.59 -8.67
N ALA A 67 9.01 24.59 -8.19
CA ALA A 67 8.09 25.72 -8.31
C ALA A 67 8.65 27.00 -7.66
N ALA A 68 9.30 26.91 -6.50
CA ALA A 68 9.94 28.05 -5.84
C ALA A 68 11.05 28.67 -6.70
N ARG A 69 11.84 27.85 -7.41
CA ARG A 69 12.88 28.35 -8.35
C ARG A 69 12.28 29.04 -9.57
N LEU A 70 11.09 28.61 -9.99
CA LEU A 70 10.36 29.23 -11.09
C LEU A 70 9.63 30.52 -10.69
N ALA A 71 9.26 30.69 -9.41
CA ALA A 71 8.53 31.86 -8.93
C ALA A 71 9.26 33.20 -9.17
N GLY A 72 10.59 33.17 -9.33
CA GLY A 72 11.39 34.36 -9.69
C GLY A 72 11.35 34.75 -11.17
N LEU A 73 10.61 34.01 -12.01
CA LEU A 73 10.59 34.18 -13.46
C LEU A 73 9.21 34.63 -13.95
N ASN A 74 9.16 35.85 -14.49
CA ASN A 74 7.90 36.48 -14.92
C ASN A 74 7.28 35.85 -16.19
N TRP A 75 7.97 34.91 -16.85
CA TRP A 75 7.56 34.31 -18.13
C TRP A 75 7.17 32.84 -18.01
N ILE A 76 7.26 32.24 -16.82
CA ILE A 76 6.88 30.85 -16.57
C ILE A 76 6.13 30.76 -15.23
N THR A 77 4.95 30.17 -15.27
CA THR A 77 4.13 29.94 -14.07
C THR A 77 4.18 28.46 -13.72
N PRO A 78 4.49 28.08 -12.48
CA PRO A 78 4.40 26.69 -12.05
C PRO A 78 2.97 26.17 -12.24
N GLY A 79 2.83 24.98 -12.82
CA GLY A 79 1.55 24.31 -12.95
C GLY A 79 0.99 23.77 -11.63
N ARG A 80 -0.11 23.03 -11.70
CA ARG A 80 -0.63 22.27 -10.57
C ARG A 80 0.39 21.19 -10.15
N PRO A 81 0.51 20.84 -8.85
CA PRO A 81 1.23 19.64 -8.44
C PRO A 81 0.76 18.41 -9.22
N PRO A 82 1.66 17.46 -9.51
CA PRO A 82 1.32 16.24 -10.23
C PRO A 82 0.28 15.44 -9.44
N GLU A 83 -0.75 14.97 -10.14
CA GLU A 83 -1.73 14.03 -9.58
C GLU A 83 -1.19 12.60 -9.69
N PRO A 84 -1.54 11.70 -8.75
CA PRO A 84 -1.15 10.31 -8.84
C PRO A 84 -1.70 9.67 -10.12
N ASP A 85 -0.83 9.00 -10.88
CA ASP A 85 -1.23 8.27 -12.08
C ASP A 85 -1.79 6.87 -11.70
N PRO A 86 -3.06 6.56 -11.98
CA PRO A 86 -3.63 5.24 -11.69
C PRO A 86 -3.03 4.12 -12.53
N ALA A 87 -2.34 4.42 -13.64
CA ALA A 87 -1.61 3.45 -14.45
C ALA A 87 -0.17 3.20 -13.96
N GLY A 88 0.27 3.90 -12.91
CA GLY A 88 1.59 3.75 -12.33
C GLY A 88 1.84 2.33 -11.82
N ARG A 89 3.04 1.80 -12.09
CA ARG A 89 3.45 0.48 -11.60
C ARG A 89 4.20 0.61 -10.27
N PRO A 90 3.63 0.16 -9.14
CA PRO A 90 4.28 0.31 -7.83
C PRO A 90 5.64 -0.42 -7.77
N ASP A 91 5.79 -1.54 -8.46
CA ASP A 91 7.03 -2.32 -8.51
C ASP A 91 8.21 -1.56 -9.14
N LEU A 92 7.92 -0.48 -9.90
CA LEU A 92 8.92 0.36 -10.55
C LEU A 92 9.15 1.67 -9.81
N LEU A 93 8.63 1.83 -8.60
CA LEU A 93 8.74 3.06 -7.81
C LEU A 93 10.18 3.55 -7.71
N ASP A 94 11.11 2.67 -7.34
CA ASP A 94 12.53 3.03 -7.22
C ASP A 94 13.12 3.51 -8.55
N THR A 95 12.67 2.93 -9.67
CA THR A 95 13.11 3.33 -11.01
C THR A 95 12.56 4.72 -11.34
N TYR A 96 11.28 4.98 -11.06
CA TYR A 96 10.68 6.30 -11.25
C TYR A 96 11.36 7.37 -10.39
N LEU A 97 11.63 7.07 -9.11
CA LEU A 97 12.33 7.99 -8.22
C LEU A 97 13.75 8.29 -8.72
N ALA A 98 14.47 7.28 -9.22
CA ALA A 98 15.81 7.45 -9.78
C ALA A 98 15.82 8.31 -11.07
N GLU A 99 14.72 8.37 -11.82
CA GLU A 99 14.60 9.20 -13.03
C GLU A 99 14.31 10.68 -12.72
N ILE A 100 13.63 10.96 -11.59
CA ILE A 100 13.20 12.32 -11.23
C ILE A 100 14.40 13.23 -11.00
N GLU A 101 15.39 12.83 -10.20
CA GLU A 101 16.53 13.69 -9.87
C GLU A 101 17.36 14.11 -11.10
N PRO A 102 17.79 13.21 -12.00
CA PRO A 102 18.49 13.59 -13.23
C PRO A 102 17.67 14.51 -14.13
N ALA A 103 16.36 14.25 -14.27
CA ALA A 103 15.46 15.10 -15.06
C ALA A 103 15.36 16.51 -14.45
N THR A 104 15.27 16.60 -13.12
CA THR A 104 15.31 17.87 -12.38
C THR A 104 16.57 18.67 -12.70
N ASN A 105 17.72 18.02 -12.58
CA ASN A 105 19.02 18.67 -12.71
C ASN A 105 19.20 19.18 -14.14
N THR A 106 18.75 18.41 -15.12
CA THR A 106 18.73 18.79 -16.53
C THR A 106 17.83 20.01 -16.77
N PHE A 107 16.63 20.00 -16.20
CA PHE A 107 15.70 21.14 -16.27
C PHE A 107 16.29 22.41 -15.64
N VAL A 108 16.84 22.31 -14.43
CA VAL A 108 17.45 23.44 -13.72
C VAL A 108 18.66 24.00 -14.48
N ALA A 109 19.49 23.13 -15.08
CA ALA A 109 20.61 23.56 -15.89
C ALA A 109 20.16 24.31 -17.15
N ALA A 110 19.10 23.84 -17.83
CA ALA A 110 18.51 24.51 -18.98
C ALA A 110 17.90 25.87 -18.57
N LEU A 111 17.17 25.91 -17.44
CA LEU A 111 16.59 27.13 -16.88
C LEU A 111 17.68 28.18 -16.62
N ARG A 112 18.80 27.78 -15.99
CA ARG A 112 19.91 28.69 -15.70
C ARG A 112 20.51 29.29 -16.98
N LYS A 113 20.63 28.52 -18.06
CA LYS A 113 21.10 29.03 -19.36
C LYS A 113 20.13 30.03 -19.97
N ALA A 114 18.82 29.78 -19.84
CA ALA A 114 17.78 30.64 -20.39
C ALA A 114 17.64 31.98 -19.65
N VAL A 115 17.95 32.03 -18.36
CA VAL A 115 17.76 33.24 -17.52
C VAL A 115 19.01 34.14 -17.50
N TRP A 116 20.14 33.71 -18.09
CA TRP A 116 21.35 34.52 -18.17
C TRP A 116 21.11 35.87 -18.88
N PRO A 117 21.55 37.02 -18.33
CA PRO A 117 22.48 37.22 -17.21
C PRO A 117 21.81 37.48 -15.84
N LYS A 118 20.48 37.36 -15.72
CA LYS A 118 19.83 37.47 -14.40
C LYS A 118 20.23 36.26 -13.55
N LYS A 119 20.95 36.49 -12.45
CA LYS A 119 21.17 35.45 -11.44
C LYS A 119 19.81 35.04 -10.88
N LEU A 120 19.44 33.77 -11.08
CA LEU A 120 18.37 33.15 -10.30
C LEU A 120 18.76 33.28 -8.81
N PRO A 121 17.88 33.81 -7.93
CA PRO A 121 18.14 33.92 -6.50
C PRO A 121 18.29 32.54 -5.85
#